data_AF-A0A0U1PQH9-F1
#
_entry.id   AF-A0A0U1PQH9-F1
#
_cell.length_a   1.000
_cell.length_b   1.000
_cell.length_c   1.000
_cell.angle_alpha   90.00
_cell.angle_beta   90.00
_cell.angle_gamma   90.00
#
_symmetry.space_group_name_H-M   'P 1'
#
loop_
_entity.id
_entity.type
_entity.pdbx_description
1 polymer ?
#
loop_
_entity_poly.entity_id
_entity_poly.type
_entity_poly.pdbx_seq_one_letter_code
_entity_poly.pdbx_strand_id
1 'polypeptide(L)'
;AAQHYPALGLAQMVGDTEAAGLFSSKASVPGVFTRQAWEGQVRRAIDEIAQARREEIDWVLSDRPGGVDARLTPHELKTRLTERYFQDYASAWLVFLNSLRTREPKSLDAVIDQLTLMGDVRQSPLIALLNTLAYQGQAGTRAPALSDSLMKSAHKLIGPDMAPLIDPLVDFPGGPLDATFGPLLTLLKGGTDNLNLLAYLTQVTRVRLKLQQISTASDPMEMTQALAQTVFQGRDIDLTDTQSYGRLMAASLGAQWAGVGEMLFVQPLEQAWQRVLQPSVAGLNSQWQRSIVGHWNAAFAGRYPFAATASDASLPMLGQMIRADTGRIERFLHSQLSGVLRKEGNRWVADPRHGRGLRVNPQFLAAVNQLSDLADVLYTDGGLG
;
A
#
# COMPACT_ATOMS: atom_id res chain seq x y z
N ALA A 1 -23.35 -19.04 -19.61
CA ALA A 1 -22.41 -18.82 -18.50
C ALA A 1 -22.96 -17.86 -17.43
N ALA A 2 -23.35 -16.60 -17.74
CA ALA A 2 -23.77 -15.62 -16.73
C ALA A 2 -25.01 -16.00 -15.91
N GLN A 3 -25.92 -16.83 -16.46
CA GLN A 3 -27.11 -17.30 -15.74
C GLN A 3 -26.83 -18.41 -14.70
N HIS A 4 -25.63 -19.00 -14.67
CA HIS A 4 -25.32 -20.18 -13.84
C HIS A 4 -24.30 -19.90 -12.72
N TYR A 5 -23.58 -18.77 -12.79
CA TYR A 5 -22.60 -18.38 -11.77
C TYR A 5 -22.94 -16.98 -11.25
N PRO A 6 -23.36 -16.83 -9.98
CA PRO A 6 -23.68 -15.52 -9.42
C PRO A 6 -22.43 -14.64 -9.36
N ALA A 7 -22.64 -13.32 -9.41
CA ALA A 7 -21.55 -12.37 -9.23
C ALA A 7 -20.94 -12.50 -7.83
N LEU A 8 -19.62 -12.40 -7.76
CA LEU A 8 -18.85 -12.54 -6.53
C LEU A 8 -18.53 -11.15 -5.95
N GLY A 9 -19.16 -10.80 -4.83
CA GLY A 9 -18.91 -9.54 -4.11
C GLY A 9 -17.97 -9.72 -2.93
N LEU A 10 -17.63 -8.60 -2.27
CA LEU A 10 -16.70 -8.59 -1.14
C LEU A 10 -17.12 -9.53 0.01
N ALA A 11 -18.41 -9.53 0.37
CA ALA A 11 -18.92 -10.37 1.47
C ALA A 11 -18.70 -11.88 1.20
N GLN A 12 -18.82 -12.32 -0.06
CA GLN A 12 -18.55 -13.71 -0.41
C GLN A 12 -17.05 -14.05 -0.40
N MET A 13 -16.17 -13.07 -0.65
CA MET A 13 -14.71 -13.29 -0.68
C MET A 13 -14.07 -13.35 0.71
N VAL A 14 -14.70 -12.72 1.68
CA VAL A 14 -14.18 -12.60 3.06
C VAL A 14 -14.90 -13.53 4.05
N GLY A 15 -15.95 -14.22 3.61
CA GLY A 15 -16.72 -15.16 4.44
C GLY A 15 -17.34 -14.50 5.66
N ASP A 16 -17.29 -15.20 6.79
CA ASP A 16 -17.87 -14.76 8.07
C ASP A 16 -17.00 -13.73 8.82
N THR A 17 -15.92 -13.23 8.20
CA THR A 17 -15.08 -12.19 8.81
C THR A 17 -15.75 -10.82 8.80
N GLU A 18 -15.34 -9.94 9.70
CA GLU A 18 -15.88 -8.58 9.83
C GLU A 18 -15.32 -7.62 8.76
N ALA A 19 -15.50 -7.93 7.47
CA ALA A 19 -14.93 -7.14 6.39
C ALA A 19 -15.33 -5.67 6.39
N ALA A 20 -16.56 -5.35 6.84
CA ALA A 20 -17.03 -3.96 6.97
C ALA A 20 -16.22 -3.12 7.99
N GLY A 21 -15.43 -3.77 8.84
CA GLY A 21 -14.47 -3.12 9.73
C GLY A 21 -13.22 -2.60 9.00
N LEU A 22 -12.80 -3.25 7.91
CA LEU A 22 -11.58 -2.89 7.17
C LEU A 22 -11.85 -2.29 5.79
N PHE A 23 -12.73 -2.94 5.03
CA PHE A 23 -12.90 -2.74 3.60
C PHE A 23 -14.37 -2.49 3.24
N SER A 24 -14.57 -1.74 2.17
CA SER A 24 -15.89 -1.58 1.55
C SER A 24 -15.78 -1.60 0.04
N SER A 25 -16.77 -2.23 -0.61
CA SER A 25 -17.03 -2.10 -2.04
C SER A 25 -18.48 -2.44 -2.34
N LYS A 26 -19.04 -1.77 -3.36
CA LYS A 26 -20.34 -2.11 -3.96
C LYS A 26 -20.18 -2.88 -5.28
N ALA A 27 -18.96 -3.03 -5.77
CA ALA A 27 -18.68 -3.76 -6.99
C ALA A 27 -18.70 -5.27 -6.75
N SER A 28 -18.82 -6.02 -7.83
CA SER A 28 -18.70 -7.47 -7.84
C SER A 28 -17.96 -7.92 -9.09
N VAL A 29 -17.31 -9.07 -9.00
CA VAL A 29 -16.73 -9.75 -10.16
C VAL A 29 -17.85 -10.55 -10.82
N PRO A 30 -18.10 -10.39 -12.14
CA PRO A 30 -19.05 -11.23 -12.84
C PRO A 30 -18.70 -12.72 -12.66
N GLY A 31 -19.69 -13.55 -12.28
CA GLY A 31 -19.44 -14.94 -11.91
C GLY A 31 -18.79 -15.78 -13.00
N VAL A 32 -18.94 -15.37 -14.27
CA VAL A 32 -18.26 -15.99 -15.43
C VAL A 32 -16.74 -15.88 -15.37
N PHE A 33 -16.18 -14.91 -14.64
CA PHE A 33 -14.75 -14.70 -14.45
C PHE A 33 -14.28 -15.21 -13.08
N THR A 34 -14.75 -16.40 -12.70
CA THR A 34 -14.33 -17.11 -11.50
C THR A 34 -13.69 -18.45 -11.88
N ARG A 35 -12.83 -18.98 -11.00
CA ARG A 35 -12.20 -20.29 -11.17
C ARG A 35 -13.25 -21.38 -11.32
N GLN A 36 -14.33 -21.30 -10.54
CA GLN A 36 -15.46 -22.21 -10.61
C GLN A 36 -16.14 -22.20 -11.98
N ALA A 37 -16.32 -21.02 -12.59
CA ALA A 37 -16.88 -20.91 -13.94
C ALA A 37 -15.93 -21.46 -15.01
N TRP A 38 -14.63 -21.19 -14.87
CA TRP A 38 -13.59 -21.73 -15.75
C TRP A 38 -13.58 -23.27 -15.75
N GLU A 39 -13.44 -23.87 -14.57
CA GLU A 39 -13.34 -25.32 -14.39
C GLU A 39 -14.65 -26.05 -14.69
N GLY A 40 -15.78 -25.38 -14.47
CA GLY A 40 -17.11 -25.92 -14.70
C GLY A 40 -17.53 -25.89 -16.17
N GLN A 41 -17.87 -24.72 -16.71
CA GLN A 41 -18.51 -24.60 -18.02
C GLN A 41 -17.63 -23.96 -19.08
N VAL A 42 -16.88 -22.91 -18.74
CA VAL A 42 -16.23 -22.06 -19.75
C VAL A 42 -15.17 -22.82 -20.54
N ARG A 43 -14.30 -23.60 -19.87
CA ARG A 43 -13.27 -24.40 -20.56
C ARG A 43 -13.91 -25.36 -21.58
N ARG A 44 -14.99 -26.05 -21.18
CA ARG A 44 -15.71 -26.99 -22.05
C ARG A 44 -16.37 -26.28 -23.23
N ALA A 45 -17.00 -25.14 -23.00
CA ALA A 45 -17.62 -24.36 -24.07
C ALA A 45 -16.60 -23.88 -25.10
N ILE A 46 -15.39 -23.47 -24.67
CA ILE A 46 -14.30 -23.13 -25.59
C ILE A 46 -13.84 -24.36 -26.38
N ASP A 47 -13.73 -25.53 -25.73
CA ASP A 47 -13.36 -26.78 -26.39
C ASP A 47 -14.40 -27.20 -27.45
N GLU A 48 -15.69 -27.06 -27.15
CA GLU A 48 -16.80 -27.35 -28.06
C GLU A 48 -16.79 -26.41 -29.28
N ILE A 49 -16.58 -25.11 -29.08
CA ILE A 49 -16.48 -24.13 -30.19
C ILE A 49 -15.30 -24.46 -31.10
N ALA A 50 -14.15 -24.81 -30.52
CA ALA A 50 -12.98 -25.19 -31.29
C ALA A 50 -13.20 -26.49 -32.09
N GLN A 51 -13.90 -27.47 -31.49
CA GLN A 51 -14.23 -28.74 -32.14
C GLN A 51 -15.28 -28.57 -33.25
N ALA A 52 -16.32 -27.77 -33.04
CA ALA A 52 -17.30 -27.45 -34.08
C ALA A 52 -16.63 -26.78 -35.30
N ARG A 53 -15.64 -25.92 -35.08
CA ARG A 53 -14.84 -25.33 -36.16
C ARG A 53 -14.01 -26.37 -36.92
N ARG A 54 -13.51 -27.40 -36.24
CA ARG A 54 -12.82 -28.53 -36.88
C ARG A 54 -13.74 -29.25 -37.86
N GLU A 55 -14.96 -29.54 -37.42
CA GLU A 55 -15.98 -30.24 -38.21
C GLU A 55 -16.41 -29.42 -39.43
N GLU A 56 -16.57 -28.10 -39.28
CA GLU A 56 -16.84 -27.18 -40.38
C GLU A 56 -15.70 -27.17 -41.43
N ILE A 57 -14.44 -27.11 -40.98
CA ILE A 57 -13.27 -27.12 -41.87
C ILE A 57 -13.14 -28.47 -42.60
N ASP A 58 -13.35 -29.59 -41.90
CA ASP A 58 -13.30 -30.93 -42.47
C ASP A 58 -14.40 -31.13 -43.53
N TRP A 59 -15.60 -30.61 -43.27
CA TRP A 59 -16.68 -30.57 -44.25
C TRP A 59 -16.32 -29.69 -45.47
N VAL A 60 -15.77 -28.48 -45.30
CA VAL A 60 -15.39 -27.62 -46.43
C VAL A 60 -14.24 -28.19 -47.26
N LEU A 61 -13.25 -28.84 -46.63
CA LEU A 61 -12.12 -29.46 -47.32
C LEU A 61 -12.52 -30.66 -48.17
N SER A 62 -13.60 -31.35 -47.81
CA SER A 62 -14.20 -32.41 -48.62
C SER A 62 -14.76 -31.89 -49.96
N ASP A 63 -15.12 -30.60 -50.03
CA ASP A 63 -15.65 -29.93 -51.22
C ASP A 63 -14.60 -29.12 -52.00
N ARG A 64 -13.59 -28.53 -51.33
CA ARG A 64 -12.48 -27.75 -51.98
C ARG A 64 -11.15 -27.82 -51.20
N PRO A 65 -10.10 -28.52 -51.69
CA PRO A 65 -8.87 -28.82 -50.92
C PRO A 65 -7.86 -27.67 -50.66
N GLY A 66 -8.22 -26.39 -50.71
CA GLY A 66 -7.21 -25.32 -50.92
C GLY A 66 -7.25 -24.05 -50.05
N GLY A 67 -8.08 -23.95 -49.01
CA GLY A 67 -8.45 -22.61 -48.49
C GLY A 67 -8.56 -22.42 -46.98
N VAL A 68 -7.78 -23.11 -46.14
CA VAL A 68 -7.81 -22.83 -44.70
C VAL A 68 -6.74 -21.78 -44.35
N ASP A 69 -7.16 -20.59 -43.92
CA ASP A 69 -6.25 -19.63 -43.28
C ASP A 69 -5.65 -20.30 -42.04
N ALA A 70 -4.32 -20.42 -41.99
CA ALA A 70 -3.59 -21.02 -40.87
C ALA A 70 -4.03 -20.42 -39.52
N ARG A 71 -4.45 -19.14 -39.50
CA ARG A 71 -4.96 -18.40 -38.34
C ARG A 71 -6.27 -18.92 -37.73
N LEU A 72 -6.91 -19.91 -38.36
CA LEU A 72 -8.22 -20.46 -38.00
C LEU A 72 -8.19 -21.96 -37.73
N THR A 73 -7.01 -22.55 -37.51
CA THR A 73 -6.96 -23.94 -37.05
C THR A 73 -7.69 -24.08 -35.69
N PRO A 74 -8.36 -25.22 -35.43
CA PRO A 74 -9.07 -25.45 -34.17
C PRO A 74 -8.22 -25.21 -32.92
N HIS A 75 -6.92 -25.57 -33.00
CA HIS A 75 -5.99 -25.37 -31.91
C HIS A 75 -5.70 -23.89 -31.68
N GLU A 76 -5.40 -23.13 -32.73
CA GLU A 76 -5.15 -21.69 -32.63
C GLU A 76 -6.40 -20.93 -32.16
N LEU A 77 -7.59 -21.33 -32.62
CA LEU A 77 -8.85 -20.75 -32.17
C LEU A 77 -9.05 -20.98 -30.66
N LYS A 78 -8.85 -22.22 -30.19
CA LYS A 78 -8.93 -22.55 -28.75
C LYS A 78 -7.96 -21.71 -27.94
N THR A 79 -6.71 -21.59 -28.38
CA THR A 79 -5.68 -20.80 -27.70
C THR A 79 -6.09 -19.34 -27.61
N ARG A 80 -6.49 -18.71 -28.72
CA ARG A 80 -6.93 -17.30 -28.74
C ARG A 80 -8.16 -17.03 -27.89
N LEU A 81 -9.15 -17.92 -27.94
CA LEU A 81 -10.35 -17.80 -27.09
C LEU A 81 -10.01 -17.92 -25.61
N THR A 82 -9.09 -18.82 -25.26
CA THR A 82 -8.61 -18.99 -23.89
C THR A 82 -7.83 -17.77 -23.42
N GLU A 83 -6.89 -17.29 -24.21
CA GLU A 83 -6.12 -16.07 -23.93
C GLU A 83 -7.05 -14.86 -23.74
N ARG A 84 -8.00 -14.67 -24.64
CA ARG A 84 -8.97 -13.58 -24.56
C ARG A 84 -9.83 -13.68 -23.29
N TYR A 85 -10.31 -14.88 -22.97
CA TYR A 85 -11.06 -15.11 -21.74
C TYR A 85 -10.25 -14.74 -20.50
N PHE A 86 -8.97 -15.13 -20.42
CA PHE A 86 -8.13 -14.80 -19.26
C PHE A 86 -7.72 -13.33 -19.20
N GLN A 87 -7.63 -12.63 -20.32
CA GLN A 87 -7.49 -11.17 -20.35
C GLN A 87 -8.71 -10.47 -19.76
N ASP A 88 -9.91 -10.89 -20.16
CA ASP A 88 -11.17 -10.34 -19.64
C ASP A 88 -11.37 -10.73 -18.16
N TYR A 89 -10.96 -11.95 -17.77
CA TYR A 89 -10.91 -12.41 -16.38
C TYR A 89 -10.03 -11.49 -15.52
N ALA A 90 -8.77 -11.31 -15.90
CA ALA A 90 -7.82 -10.48 -15.16
C ALA A 90 -8.34 -9.03 -15.03
N SER A 91 -8.88 -8.50 -16.13
CA SER A 91 -9.45 -7.15 -16.16
C SER A 91 -10.63 -6.99 -15.20
N ALA A 92 -11.56 -7.96 -15.17
CA ALA A 92 -12.71 -7.92 -14.27
C ALA A 92 -12.30 -7.93 -12.79
N TRP A 93 -11.28 -8.71 -12.44
CA TRP A 93 -10.72 -8.74 -11.09
C TRP A 93 -10.01 -7.44 -10.72
N LEU A 94 -9.18 -6.88 -11.60
CA LEU A 94 -8.50 -5.61 -11.35
C LEU A 94 -9.51 -4.45 -11.18
N VAL A 95 -10.61 -4.44 -11.94
CA VAL A 95 -11.70 -3.46 -11.75
C VAL A 95 -12.32 -3.58 -10.36
N PHE A 96 -12.63 -4.80 -9.92
CA PHE A 96 -13.14 -5.03 -8.57
C PHE A 96 -12.13 -4.60 -7.49
N LEU A 97 -10.86 -5.01 -7.60
CA LEU A 97 -9.82 -4.67 -6.62
C LEU A 97 -9.61 -3.16 -6.50
N ASN A 98 -9.60 -2.43 -7.62
CA ASN A 98 -9.48 -0.97 -7.61
C ASN A 98 -10.75 -0.25 -7.12
N SER A 99 -11.86 -0.97 -6.95
CA SER A 99 -13.08 -0.43 -6.32
C SER A 99 -13.05 -0.50 -4.80
N LEU A 100 -12.16 -1.31 -4.21
CA LEU A 100 -12.03 -1.45 -2.76
C LEU A 100 -11.64 -0.10 -2.14
N ARG A 101 -12.22 0.18 -0.97
CA ARG A 101 -11.92 1.37 -0.16
C ARG A 101 -11.68 0.95 1.27
N THR A 102 -10.62 1.50 1.87
CA THR A 102 -10.36 1.38 3.30
C THR A 102 -11.30 2.29 4.07
N ARG A 103 -11.82 1.83 5.20
CA ARG A 103 -12.60 2.66 6.10
C ARG A 103 -11.68 3.62 6.85
N GLU A 104 -12.00 4.92 6.84
CA GLU A 104 -11.24 5.90 7.62
C GLU A 104 -11.65 5.83 9.10
N PRO A 105 -10.73 5.48 10.03
CA PRO A 105 -11.03 5.47 11.45
C PRO A 105 -11.18 6.92 11.93
N LYS A 106 -12.06 7.18 12.91
CA LYS A 106 -12.37 8.55 13.40
C LYS A 106 -11.80 8.88 14.78
N SER A 107 -11.26 7.90 15.48
CA SER A 107 -10.68 8.01 16.82
C SER A 107 -9.48 7.08 16.95
N LEU A 108 -8.69 7.25 18.01
CA LEU A 108 -7.60 6.33 18.36
C LEU A 108 -8.14 4.91 18.61
N ASP A 109 -9.28 4.78 19.30
CA ASP A 109 -9.90 3.47 19.54
C ASP A 109 -10.32 2.80 18.23
N ALA A 110 -10.92 3.55 17.30
CA ALA A 110 -11.28 3.00 15.98
C ALA A 110 -10.05 2.54 15.18
N VAL A 111 -8.90 3.22 15.34
CA VAL A 111 -7.63 2.75 14.76
C VAL A 111 -7.21 1.43 15.41
N ILE A 112 -7.25 1.35 16.74
CA ILE A 112 -6.88 0.14 17.49
C ILE A 112 -7.76 -1.05 17.09
N ASP A 113 -9.07 -0.84 16.94
CA ASP A 113 -10.03 -1.86 16.48
C ASP A 113 -9.70 -2.33 15.06
N GLN A 114 -9.43 -1.39 14.14
CA GLN A 114 -9.07 -1.71 12.76
C GLN A 114 -7.75 -2.51 12.69
N LEU A 115 -6.72 -2.11 13.43
CA LEU A 115 -5.45 -2.86 13.49
C LEU A 115 -5.61 -4.21 14.22
N THR A 116 -6.57 -4.32 15.15
CA THR A 116 -6.93 -5.60 15.79
C THR A 116 -7.51 -6.56 14.77
N LEU A 117 -8.55 -6.14 14.03
CA LEU A 117 -9.16 -6.96 12.99
C LEU A 117 -8.16 -7.36 11.91
N MET A 118 -7.28 -6.44 11.52
CA MET A 118 -6.27 -6.70 10.50
C MET A 118 -5.21 -7.70 10.98
N GLY A 119 -4.72 -7.54 12.22
CA GLY A 119 -3.68 -8.37 12.83
C GLY A 119 -4.18 -9.70 13.41
N ASP A 120 -5.50 -9.89 13.58
CA ASP A 120 -6.07 -11.15 14.03
C ASP A 120 -5.96 -12.22 12.95
N VAL A 121 -4.93 -13.02 13.06
CA VAL A 121 -4.62 -14.14 12.16
C VAL A 121 -5.80 -15.08 11.88
N ARG A 122 -6.72 -15.28 12.83
CA ARG A 122 -7.82 -16.24 12.67
C ARG A 122 -9.04 -15.63 11.99
N GLN A 123 -9.29 -14.34 12.21
CA GLN A 123 -10.51 -13.66 11.75
C GLN A 123 -10.24 -12.49 10.80
N SER A 124 -8.99 -12.32 10.34
CA SER A 124 -8.59 -11.19 9.50
C SER A 124 -9.31 -11.20 8.15
N PRO A 125 -10.12 -10.17 7.85
CA PRO A 125 -10.70 -10.00 6.52
C PRO A 125 -9.65 -9.81 5.43
N LEU A 126 -8.44 -9.33 5.80
CA LEU A 126 -7.31 -9.22 4.87
C LEU A 126 -6.84 -10.61 4.45
N ILE A 127 -6.58 -11.50 5.41
CA ILE A 127 -6.15 -12.88 5.10
C ILE A 127 -7.23 -13.60 4.29
N ALA A 128 -8.50 -13.49 4.68
CA ALA A 128 -9.60 -14.12 3.96
C ALA A 128 -9.68 -13.63 2.50
N LEU A 129 -9.57 -12.31 2.27
CA LEU A 129 -9.53 -11.74 0.92
C LEU A 129 -8.33 -12.27 0.12
N LEU A 130 -7.13 -12.28 0.71
CA LEU A 130 -5.90 -12.73 0.05
C LEU A 130 -5.97 -14.23 -0.31
N ASN A 131 -6.52 -15.08 0.55
CA ASN A 131 -6.75 -16.50 0.26
C ASN A 131 -7.73 -16.67 -0.91
N THR A 132 -8.83 -15.91 -0.94
CA THR A 132 -9.75 -15.93 -2.08
C THR A 132 -9.07 -15.49 -3.38
N LEU A 133 -8.27 -14.43 -3.34
CA LEU A 133 -7.53 -13.96 -4.52
C LEU A 133 -6.50 -15.00 -4.99
N ALA A 134 -5.84 -15.67 -4.06
CA ALA A 134 -4.89 -16.72 -4.38
C ALA A 134 -5.56 -17.94 -5.02
N TYR A 135 -6.71 -18.36 -4.47
CA TYR A 135 -7.53 -19.44 -5.05
C TYR A 135 -7.99 -19.11 -6.47
N GLN A 136 -8.46 -17.88 -6.69
CA GLN A 136 -8.97 -17.41 -7.99
C GLN A 136 -7.84 -17.19 -9.01
N GLY A 137 -6.69 -16.66 -8.57
CA GLY A 137 -5.50 -16.46 -9.40
C GLY A 137 -4.89 -17.74 -9.97
N GLN A 138 -5.23 -18.90 -9.42
CA GLN A 138 -4.82 -20.21 -9.93
C GLN A 138 -5.73 -20.77 -11.03
N ALA A 139 -6.77 -20.05 -11.46
CA ALA A 139 -7.63 -20.51 -12.55
C ALA A 139 -6.81 -20.79 -13.83
N GLY A 140 -7.02 -21.96 -14.44
CA GLY A 140 -6.30 -22.37 -15.65
C GLY A 140 -4.94 -23.01 -15.41
N THR A 141 -4.45 -23.06 -14.17
CA THR A 141 -3.27 -23.88 -13.83
C THR A 141 -3.59 -25.37 -14.01
N ARG A 142 -2.60 -26.15 -14.48
CA ARG A 142 -2.76 -27.60 -14.68
C ARG A 142 -2.63 -28.33 -13.34
N ALA A 143 -3.68 -28.32 -12.53
CA ALA A 143 -3.76 -29.21 -11.39
C ALA A 143 -4.08 -30.65 -11.87
N PRO A 144 -3.29 -31.68 -11.50
CA PRO A 144 -3.78 -33.05 -11.58
C PRO A 144 -4.95 -33.18 -10.60
N ALA A 145 -6.09 -33.70 -11.05
CA ALA A 145 -7.35 -33.83 -10.28
C ALA A 145 -7.20 -34.53 -8.90
N LEU A 146 -6.07 -35.21 -8.66
CA LEU A 146 -5.70 -35.80 -7.36
C LEU A 146 -5.40 -34.76 -6.26
N SER A 147 -4.83 -33.59 -6.57
CA SER A 147 -4.38 -32.64 -5.54
C SER A 147 -5.53 -31.99 -4.78
N ASP A 148 -6.65 -31.69 -5.45
CA ASP A 148 -7.84 -31.11 -4.81
C ASP A 148 -8.54 -32.11 -3.88
N SER A 149 -8.46 -33.40 -4.22
CA SER A 149 -9.02 -34.48 -3.41
C SER A 149 -8.16 -34.72 -2.17
N LEU A 150 -6.83 -34.61 -2.29
CA LEU A 150 -5.88 -34.67 -1.18
C LEU A 150 -5.99 -33.44 -0.27
N MET A 151 -6.15 -32.23 -0.81
CA MET A 151 -6.34 -31.01 -0.01
C MET A 151 -7.67 -31.00 0.75
N LYS A 152 -8.78 -31.42 0.12
CA LYS A 152 -10.07 -31.58 0.82
C LYS A 152 -9.99 -32.66 1.90
N SER A 153 -9.20 -33.71 1.69
CA SER A 153 -8.99 -34.78 2.67
C SER A 153 -8.11 -34.33 3.84
N ALA A 154 -7.06 -33.54 3.57
CA ALA A 154 -6.20 -32.94 4.59
C ALA A 154 -6.97 -31.93 5.45
N HIS A 155 -7.79 -31.06 4.85
CA HIS A 155 -8.70 -30.14 5.57
C HIS A 155 -9.74 -30.86 6.44
N LYS A 156 -10.05 -32.13 6.14
CA LYS A 156 -11.00 -32.95 6.91
C LYS A 156 -10.33 -33.74 8.04
N LEU A 157 -9.02 -33.96 7.97
CA LEU A 157 -8.19 -34.65 8.97
C LEU A 157 -7.57 -33.68 9.98
N ILE A 158 -7.33 -32.45 9.57
CA ILE A 158 -6.82 -31.36 10.39
C ILE A 158 -8.04 -30.63 10.96
N GLY A 159 -8.31 -30.77 12.27
CA GLY A 159 -9.43 -30.08 12.92
C GLY A 159 -9.39 -28.56 12.70
N PRO A 160 -10.51 -27.83 12.89
CA PRO A 160 -10.62 -26.40 12.59
C PRO A 160 -9.56 -25.51 13.26
N ASP A 161 -8.88 -25.99 14.31
CA ASP A 161 -7.79 -25.29 15.00
C ASP A 161 -6.39 -25.43 14.37
N MET A 162 -6.22 -26.32 13.39
CA MET A 162 -4.91 -26.64 12.80
C MET A 162 -4.85 -26.35 11.29
N ALA A 163 -5.91 -25.75 10.71
CA ALA A 163 -5.91 -25.34 9.31
C ALA A 163 -4.80 -24.30 9.07
N PRO A 164 -4.03 -24.42 7.97
CA PRO A 164 -2.96 -23.47 7.67
C PRO A 164 -3.53 -22.06 7.47
N LEU A 165 -2.86 -21.04 8.03
CA LEU A 165 -3.28 -19.63 7.97
C LEU A 165 -3.43 -19.12 6.53
N ILE A 166 -2.53 -19.55 5.66
CA ILE A 166 -2.55 -19.32 4.21
C ILE A 166 -2.76 -20.69 3.60
N ASP A 167 -3.80 -20.83 2.78
CA ASP A 167 -4.07 -22.09 2.08
C ASP A 167 -2.82 -22.50 1.27
N PRO A 168 -2.36 -23.75 1.37
CA PRO A 168 -1.13 -24.18 0.73
C PRO A 168 -1.23 -24.00 -0.79
N LEU A 169 -0.40 -23.08 -1.32
CA LEU A 169 -0.35 -22.78 -2.74
C LEU A 169 0.45 -23.86 -3.47
N VAL A 170 -0.20 -24.62 -4.34
CA VAL A 170 0.46 -25.62 -5.17
C VAL A 170 1.26 -24.94 -6.29
N ASP A 171 2.48 -25.41 -6.51
CA ASP A 171 3.38 -24.89 -7.54
C ASP A 171 3.06 -25.55 -8.89
N PHE A 172 2.51 -24.77 -9.82
CA PHE A 172 2.28 -25.20 -11.19
C PHE A 172 3.02 -24.26 -12.14
N PRO A 173 3.94 -24.77 -12.98
CA PRO A 173 4.62 -23.92 -13.95
C PRO A 173 3.62 -23.44 -15.02
N GLY A 174 3.47 -22.11 -15.14
CA GLY A 174 2.87 -21.42 -16.29
C GLY A 174 1.34 -21.40 -16.33
N GLY A 175 0.72 -20.60 -15.46
CA GLY A 175 -0.71 -20.26 -15.50
C GLY A 175 -1.01 -19.05 -16.40
N PRO A 176 -2.19 -18.99 -17.04
CA PRO A 176 -2.59 -17.85 -17.88
C PRO A 176 -2.78 -16.54 -17.09
N LEU A 177 -2.84 -16.62 -15.76
CA LEU A 177 -2.99 -15.49 -14.84
C LEU A 177 -1.68 -15.09 -14.14
N ASP A 178 -0.55 -15.76 -14.42
CA ASP A 178 0.71 -15.53 -13.71
C ASP A 178 1.20 -14.08 -13.85
N ALA A 179 0.98 -13.45 -15.00
CA ALA A 179 1.35 -12.05 -15.23
C ALA A 179 0.58 -11.07 -14.32
N THR A 180 -0.64 -11.43 -13.89
CA THR A 180 -1.50 -10.57 -13.07
C THR A 180 -1.48 -10.96 -11.61
N PHE A 181 -1.59 -12.25 -11.27
CA PHE A 181 -1.68 -12.73 -9.88
C PHE A 181 -0.37 -13.31 -9.35
N GLY A 182 0.62 -13.60 -10.21
CA GLY A 182 1.89 -14.22 -9.82
C GLY A 182 2.62 -13.49 -8.68
N PRO A 183 2.79 -12.16 -8.72
CA PRO A 183 3.44 -11.42 -7.63
C PRO A 183 2.76 -11.62 -6.27
N LEU A 184 1.41 -11.63 -6.26
CA LEU A 184 0.64 -11.89 -5.04
C LEU A 184 0.86 -13.32 -4.55
N LEU A 185 0.80 -14.31 -5.45
CA LEU A 185 1.01 -15.71 -5.10
C LEU A 185 2.42 -15.94 -4.52
N THR A 186 3.44 -15.31 -5.09
CA THR A 186 4.82 -15.35 -4.58
C THR A 186 4.93 -14.74 -3.18
N LEU A 187 4.28 -13.60 -2.94
CA LEU A 187 4.26 -12.93 -1.63
C LEU A 187 3.61 -13.83 -0.55
N LEU A 188 2.52 -14.51 -0.89
CA LEU A 188 1.82 -15.41 0.03
C LEU A 188 2.59 -16.71 0.32
N LYS A 189 3.45 -17.16 -0.60
CA LYS A 189 4.37 -18.28 -0.40
C LYS A 189 5.56 -17.95 0.51
N GLY A 190 5.73 -16.68 0.90
CA GLY A 190 6.85 -16.22 1.71
C GLY A 190 8.03 -15.60 0.94
N GLY A 191 7.85 -15.34 -0.37
CA GLY A 191 8.78 -14.59 -1.22
C GLY A 191 10.18 -15.21 -1.39
N THR A 192 10.95 -14.69 -2.36
CA THR A 192 12.40 -14.94 -2.45
C THR A 192 13.22 -13.90 -1.67
N ASP A 193 12.61 -12.75 -1.35
CA ASP A 193 13.28 -11.54 -0.86
C ASP A 193 12.96 -11.25 0.63
N ASN A 194 12.63 -12.26 1.44
CA ASN A 194 12.23 -12.15 2.86
C ASN A 194 10.96 -11.32 3.14
N LEU A 195 10.16 -10.98 2.12
CA LEU A 195 8.84 -10.36 2.31
C LEU A 195 7.79 -11.42 2.66
N ASN A 196 7.12 -11.24 3.79
CA ASN A 196 6.21 -12.20 4.38
C ASN A 196 5.01 -11.49 5.02
N LEU A 197 3.80 -11.93 4.65
CA LEU A 197 2.55 -11.42 5.22
C LEU A 197 2.51 -11.55 6.76
N LEU A 198 3.00 -12.66 7.33
CA LEU A 198 3.01 -12.85 8.78
C LEU A 198 3.96 -11.89 9.49
N ALA A 199 5.09 -11.57 8.87
CA ALA A 199 6.02 -10.57 9.41
C ALA A 199 5.36 -9.18 9.43
N TYR A 200 4.63 -8.83 8.35
CA TYR A 200 3.84 -7.61 8.30
C TYR A 200 2.74 -7.56 9.37
N LEU A 201 1.93 -8.61 9.51
CA LEU A 201 0.88 -8.66 10.53
C LEU A 201 1.43 -8.60 11.96
N THR A 202 2.63 -9.15 12.17
CA THR A 202 3.35 -9.01 13.45
C THR A 202 3.74 -7.56 13.70
N GLN A 203 4.24 -6.85 12.69
CA GLN A 203 4.56 -5.42 12.79
C GLN A 203 3.30 -4.56 13.04
N VAL A 204 2.20 -4.83 12.32
CA VAL A 204 0.89 -4.22 12.56
C VAL A 204 0.45 -4.42 14.01
N THR A 205 0.62 -5.63 14.55
CA THR A 205 0.30 -5.95 15.95
C THR A 205 1.15 -5.15 16.93
N ARG A 206 2.45 -4.95 16.67
CA ARG A 206 3.31 -4.10 17.52
C ARG A 206 2.83 -2.66 17.54
N VAL A 207 2.47 -2.11 16.38
CA VAL A 207 1.90 -0.76 16.29
C VAL A 207 0.63 -0.67 17.13
N ARG A 208 -0.29 -1.62 16.96
CA ARG A 208 -1.52 -1.70 17.76
C ARG A 208 -1.23 -1.69 19.26
N LEU A 209 -0.32 -2.55 19.74
CA LEU A 209 0.01 -2.64 21.17
C LEU A 209 0.56 -1.32 21.72
N LYS A 210 1.39 -0.62 20.94
CA LYS A 210 1.91 0.70 21.30
C LYS A 210 0.80 1.75 21.39
N LEU A 211 -0.17 1.73 20.47
CA LEU A 211 -1.34 2.62 20.52
C LEU A 211 -2.27 2.29 21.69
N GLN A 212 -2.42 1.01 22.02
CA GLN A 212 -3.18 0.58 23.20
C GLN A 212 -2.54 1.09 24.50
N GLN A 213 -1.21 1.00 24.63
CA GLN A 213 -0.48 1.53 25.78
C GLN A 213 -0.77 3.03 25.98
N ILE A 214 -0.81 3.80 24.90
CA ILE A 214 -1.15 5.23 24.93
C ILE A 214 -2.61 5.44 25.38
N SER A 215 -3.56 4.71 24.78
CA SER A 215 -4.99 4.85 25.10
C SER A 215 -5.29 4.53 26.58
N THR A 216 -4.58 3.55 27.15
CA THR A 216 -4.77 3.13 28.56
C THR A 216 -3.86 3.85 29.57
N ALA A 217 -3.04 4.79 29.14
CA ALA A 217 -2.12 5.51 30.02
C ALA A 217 -2.85 6.44 30.99
N SER A 218 -2.23 6.76 32.12
CA SER A 218 -2.76 7.76 33.07
C SER A 218 -2.84 9.17 32.45
N ASP A 219 -1.90 9.50 31.56
CA ASP A 219 -1.92 10.71 30.73
C ASP A 219 -1.69 10.36 29.25
N PRO A 220 -2.76 10.05 28.50
CA PRO A 220 -2.68 9.70 27.08
C PRO A 220 -2.16 10.84 26.20
N MET A 221 -2.40 12.10 26.59
CA MET A 221 -2.03 13.26 25.78
C MET A 221 -0.53 13.51 25.84
N GLU A 222 0.05 13.44 27.04
CA GLU A 222 1.50 13.55 27.21
C GLU A 222 2.23 12.42 26.46
N MET A 223 1.76 11.18 26.57
CA MET A 223 2.36 10.04 25.85
C MET A 223 2.25 10.19 24.32
N THR A 224 1.11 10.67 23.82
CA THR A 224 0.92 10.94 22.39
C THR A 224 1.89 12.01 21.89
N GLN A 225 2.12 13.06 22.69
CA GLN A 225 3.06 14.12 22.35
C GLN A 225 4.51 13.64 22.37
N ALA A 226 4.89 12.84 23.37
CA ALA A 226 6.22 12.23 23.45
C ALA A 226 6.50 11.32 22.24
N LEU A 227 5.53 10.46 21.88
CA LEU A 227 5.62 9.61 20.69
C LEU A 227 5.74 10.44 19.41
N ALA A 228 4.92 11.47 19.27
CA ALA A 228 5.00 12.32 18.09
C ALA A 228 6.35 13.03 17.98
N GLN A 229 6.93 13.43 19.11
CA GLN A 229 8.24 14.06 19.13
C GLN A 229 9.35 13.09 18.73
N THR A 230 9.38 11.85 19.24
CA THR A 230 10.39 10.85 18.83
C THR A 230 10.31 10.59 17.33
N VAL A 231 9.10 10.54 16.80
CA VAL A 231 8.81 10.39 15.38
C VAL A 231 9.31 11.59 14.56
N PHE A 232 8.95 12.83 14.91
CA PHE A 232 9.35 14.01 14.16
C PHE A 232 10.87 14.19 14.16
N GLN A 233 11.53 13.72 15.21
CA GLN A 233 12.98 13.69 15.37
C GLN A 233 13.65 12.48 14.69
N GLY A 234 12.91 11.56 14.10
CA GLY A 234 13.44 10.38 13.43
C GLY A 234 14.11 9.38 14.39
N ARG A 235 13.71 9.38 15.65
CA ARG A 235 14.23 8.48 16.71
C ARG A 235 13.39 7.21 16.89
N ASP A 236 12.15 7.20 16.41
CA ASP A 236 11.25 6.05 16.53
C ASP A 236 11.31 5.16 15.29
N ILE A 237 12.04 4.05 15.44
CA ILE A 237 12.39 3.12 14.35
C ILE A 237 11.24 2.14 14.05
N ASP A 238 10.47 1.72 15.07
CA ASP A 238 9.50 0.63 14.90
C ASP A 238 8.29 1.00 14.02
N LEU A 239 7.73 2.20 14.21
CA LEU A 239 6.55 2.67 13.46
C LEU A 239 6.90 3.02 12.01
N THR A 240 8.08 3.61 11.81
CA THR A 240 8.57 4.05 10.49
C THR A 240 9.04 2.85 9.66
N ASP A 241 9.64 1.84 10.28
CA ASP A 241 9.98 0.57 9.64
C ASP A 241 8.74 -0.20 9.20
N THR A 242 7.69 -0.21 10.02
CA THR A 242 6.43 -0.90 9.69
C THR A 242 5.76 -0.30 8.45
N GLN A 243 5.76 1.03 8.32
CA GLN A 243 5.28 1.70 7.10
C GLN A 243 6.15 1.38 5.89
N SER A 244 7.47 1.38 6.07
CA SER A 244 8.40 1.06 4.99
C SER A 244 8.21 -0.38 4.49
N TYR A 245 8.00 -1.32 5.41
CA TYR A 245 7.69 -2.71 5.07
C TYR A 245 6.38 -2.85 4.29
N GLY A 246 5.31 -2.18 4.73
CA GLY A 246 4.04 -2.14 4.00
C GLY A 246 4.18 -1.59 2.58
N ARG A 247 5.02 -0.58 2.38
CA ARG A 247 5.31 -0.03 1.04
C ARG A 247 6.12 -0.98 0.16
N LEU A 248 7.08 -1.69 0.75
CA LEU A 248 7.83 -2.73 0.03
C LEU A 248 6.89 -3.85 -0.43
N MET A 249 5.97 -4.29 0.43
CA MET A 249 4.93 -5.25 0.06
C MET A 249 4.02 -4.73 -1.06
N ALA A 250 3.55 -3.48 -0.97
CA ALA A 250 2.73 -2.89 -2.01
C ALA A 250 3.48 -2.80 -3.35
N ALA A 251 4.74 -2.38 -3.33
CA ALA A 251 5.59 -2.26 -4.51
C ALA A 251 5.92 -3.62 -5.14
N SER A 252 6.10 -4.68 -4.32
CA SER A 252 6.41 -6.02 -4.81
C SER A 252 5.29 -6.65 -5.64
N LEU A 253 4.05 -6.15 -5.53
CA LEU A 253 2.92 -6.62 -6.33
C LEU A 253 2.95 -6.11 -7.78
N GLY A 254 3.79 -5.12 -8.09
CA GLY A 254 3.92 -4.53 -9.42
C GLY A 254 2.84 -3.50 -9.76
N ALA A 255 3.01 -2.83 -10.90
CA ALA A 255 2.24 -1.65 -11.27
C ALA A 255 0.72 -1.91 -11.43
N GLN A 256 0.32 -3.12 -11.86
CA GLN A 256 -1.09 -3.48 -12.01
C GLN A 256 -1.85 -3.50 -10.67
N TRP A 257 -1.13 -3.75 -9.57
CA TRP A 257 -1.67 -3.80 -8.22
C TRP A 257 -1.36 -2.55 -7.40
N ALA A 258 -0.70 -1.53 -7.95
CA ALA A 258 -0.22 -0.38 -7.17
C ALA A 258 -1.32 0.26 -6.31
N GLY A 259 -2.52 0.48 -6.87
CA GLY A 259 -3.64 1.06 -6.13
C GLY A 259 -4.13 0.20 -4.97
N VAL A 260 -4.33 -1.10 -5.20
CA VAL A 260 -4.84 -2.01 -4.16
C VAL A 260 -3.74 -2.40 -3.16
N GLY A 261 -2.47 -2.50 -3.59
CA GLY A 261 -1.33 -2.75 -2.72
C GLY A 261 -1.15 -1.64 -1.70
N GLU A 262 -1.22 -0.37 -2.13
CA GLU A 262 -1.23 0.79 -1.24
C GLU A 262 -2.42 0.74 -0.26
N MET A 263 -3.62 0.40 -0.77
CA MET A 263 -4.84 0.29 0.02
C MET A 263 -4.77 -0.80 1.10
N LEU A 264 -4.20 -1.97 0.79
CA LEU A 264 -4.11 -3.10 1.71
C LEU A 264 -2.95 -2.97 2.71
N PHE A 265 -1.77 -2.52 2.27
CA PHE A 265 -0.54 -2.62 3.05
C PHE A 265 -0.01 -1.29 3.59
N VAL A 266 -0.42 -0.15 3.03
CA VAL A 266 0.12 1.17 3.38
C VAL A 266 -0.93 2.02 4.10
N GLN A 267 -2.13 2.15 3.54
CA GLN A 267 -3.18 3.04 4.04
C GLN A 267 -3.59 2.77 5.50
N PRO A 268 -3.77 1.52 5.98
CA PRO A 268 -4.19 1.29 7.37
C PRO A 268 -3.19 1.86 8.39
N LEU A 269 -1.90 1.68 8.11
CA LEU A 269 -0.81 2.21 8.94
C LEU A 269 -0.67 3.73 8.81
N GLU A 270 -0.88 4.28 7.61
CA GLU A 270 -0.87 5.73 7.39
C GLU A 270 -2.05 6.43 8.10
N GLN A 271 -3.24 5.84 8.08
CA GLN A 271 -4.41 6.34 8.80
C GLN A 271 -4.19 6.32 10.32
N ALA A 272 -3.65 5.21 10.84
CA ALA A 272 -3.27 5.11 12.24
C ALA A 272 -2.31 6.23 12.64
N TRP A 273 -1.31 6.46 11.81
CA TRP A 273 -0.30 7.49 12.00
C TRP A 273 -0.88 8.91 11.98
N GLN A 274 -1.69 9.24 10.97
CA GLN A 274 -2.35 10.53 10.88
C GLN A 274 -3.17 10.81 12.14
N ARG A 275 -3.93 9.83 12.64
CA ARG A 275 -4.76 10.01 13.84
C ARG A 275 -3.95 10.28 15.11
N VAL A 276 -2.81 9.64 15.26
CA VAL A 276 -1.97 9.77 16.46
C VAL A 276 -1.17 11.08 16.43
N LEU A 277 -0.69 11.51 15.25
CA LEU A 277 0.23 12.64 15.17
C LEU A 277 -0.43 14.00 14.95
N GLN A 278 -1.63 14.04 14.36
CA GLN A 278 -2.32 15.30 14.07
C GLN A 278 -2.44 16.25 15.29
N PRO A 279 -2.81 15.79 16.50
CA PRO A 279 -2.85 16.66 17.68
C PRO A 279 -1.49 17.32 17.98
N SER A 280 -0.40 16.57 17.80
CA SER A 280 0.96 17.01 18.11
C SER A 280 1.55 17.97 17.06
N VAL A 281 0.99 18.03 15.85
CA VAL A 281 1.40 19.01 14.82
C VAL A 281 1.15 20.44 15.29
N ALA A 282 0.03 20.70 15.98
CA ALA A 282 -0.25 22.02 16.55
C ALA A 282 0.79 22.43 17.61
N GLY A 283 1.24 21.47 18.42
CA GLY A 283 2.34 21.65 19.38
C GLY A 283 3.65 22.02 18.70
N LEU A 284 4.02 21.29 17.63
CA LEU A 284 5.22 21.57 16.83
C LEU A 284 5.17 22.95 16.16
N ASN A 285 4.02 23.32 15.58
CA ASN A 285 3.82 24.66 15.01
C ASN A 285 3.97 25.76 16.08
N SER A 286 3.41 25.54 17.26
CA SER A 286 3.55 26.47 18.40
C SER A 286 4.99 26.58 18.89
N GLN A 287 5.75 25.49 18.81
CA GLN A 287 7.18 25.49 19.12
C GLN A 287 7.99 26.26 18.08
N TRP A 288 7.73 26.05 16.78
CA TRP A 288 8.34 26.83 15.69
C TRP A 288 8.07 28.33 15.84
N GLN A 289 6.81 28.70 16.12
CA GLN A 289 6.42 30.09 16.31
C GLN A 289 7.18 30.77 17.45
N ARG A 290 7.30 30.10 18.60
CA ARG A 290 8.01 30.64 19.76
C ARG A 290 9.53 30.66 19.56
N SER A 291 10.11 29.55 19.09
CA SER A 291 11.56 29.36 19.04
C SER A 291 12.23 30.07 17.87
N ILE A 292 11.49 30.31 16.77
CA ILE A 292 12.06 30.88 15.54
C ILE A 292 11.32 32.14 15.13
N VAL A 293 10.02 32.08 14.87
CA VAL A 293 9.28 33.22 14.29
C VAL A 293 9.26 34.42 15.24
N GLY A 294 9.04 34.20 16.53
CA GLY A 294 9.05 35.26 17.55
C GLY A 294 10.40 35.98 17.61
N HIS A 295 11.50 35.22 17.64
CA HIS A 295 12.85 35.78 17.63
C HIS A 295 13.19 36.49 16.32
N TRP A 296 12.79 35.93 15.18
CA TRP A 296 12.96 36.54 13.87
C TRP A 296 12.24 37.90 13.78
N ASN A 297 10.96 37.94 14.16
CA ASN A 297 10.17 39.17 14.12
C ASN A 297 10.73 40.22 15.08
N ALA A 298 11.16 39.82 16.29
CA ALA A 298 11.79 40.75 17.23
C ALA A 298 13.07 41.37 16.68
N ALA A 299 13.85 40.63 15.89
CA ALA A 299 15.10 41.12 15.30
C ALA A 299 14.87 41.98 14.04
N PHE A 300 13.92 41.61 13.18
CA PHE A 300 13.87 42.10 11.79
C PHE A 300 12.60 42.84 11.39
N ALA A 301 11.52 42.78 12.20
CA ALA A 301 10.28 43.48 11.85
C ALA A 301 10.51 45.00 11.73
N GLY A 302 10.02 45.59 10.65
CA GLY A 302 10.15 47.04 10.38
C GLY A 302 11.56 47.50 9.97
N ARG A 303 12.46 46.57 9.60
CA ARG A 303 13.83 46.89 9.16
C ARG A 303 14.06 46.55 7.70
N TYR A 304 14.85 47.35 6.99
CA TYR A 304 15.35 47.03 5.65
C TYR A 304 16.29 45.81 5.70
N PRO A 305 16.22 44.85 4.76
CA PRO A 305 15.40 44.84 3.53
C PRO A 305 13.98 44.25 3.68
N PHE A 306 13.58 43.81 4.88
CA PHE A 306 12.29 43.15 5.10
C PHE A 306 11.10 44.13 5.08
N ALA A 307 11.34 45.39 5.40
CA ALA A 307 10.40 46.50 5.27
C ALA A 307 11.11 47.72 4.65
N ALA A 308 10.38 48.52 3.88
CA ALA A 308 10.91 49.74 3.26
C ALA A 308 11.03 50.87 4.31
N THR A 309 12.04 50.78 5.18
CA THR A 309 12.35 51.75 6.24
C THR A 309 13.83 52.16 6.20
N ALA A 310 14.20 53.22 6.91
CA ALA A 310 15.59 53.68 7.00
C ALA A 310 16.44 52.88 8.02
N SER A 311 15.85 51.90 8.71
CA SER A 311 16.52 51.14 9.78
C SER A 311 16.97 49.79 9.23
N ASP A 312 18.27 49.54 9.18
CA ASP A 312 18.82 48.31 8.63
C ASP A 312 18.75 47.13 9.61
N ALA A 313 18.57 45.92 9.05
CA ALA A 313 18.71 44.66 9.76
C ALA A 313 20.18 44.37 10.08
N SER A 314 20.44 43.81 11.26
CA SER A 314 21.79 43.41 11.67
C SER A 314 22.22 42.14 10.92
N LEU A 315 23.28 42.23 10.12
CA LEU A 315 23.90 41.08 9.45
C LEU A 315 24.43 40.04 10.44
N PRO A 316 25.12 40.37 11.55
CA PRO A 316 25.48 39.37 12.55
C PRO A 316 24.27 38.63 13.14
N MET A 317 23.17 39.35 13.41
CA MET A 317 21.93 38.74 13.90
C MET A 317 21.28 37.81 12.87
N LEU A 318 21.28 38.20 11.59
CA LEU A 318 20.83 37.35 10.49
C LEU A 318 21.66 36.07 10.43
N GLY A 319 22.98 36.17 10.56
CA GLY A 319 23.88 35.01 10.64
C GLY A 319 23.52 34.06 11.79
N GLN A 320 23.18 34.56 12.98
CA GLN A 320 22.74 33.71 14.10
C GLN A 320 21.46 32.92 13.79
N MET A 321 20.61 33.41 12.89
CA MET A 321 19.37 32.72 12.50
C MET A 321 19.60 31.69 11.39
N ILE A 322 20.32 32.07 10.33
CA ILE A 322 20.32 31.32 9.06
C ILE A 322 21.63 30.61 8.72
N ARG A 323 22.74 30.89 9.43
CA ARG A 323 24.06 30.32 9.11
C ARG A 323 23.97 28.80 8.99
N ALA A 324 24.62 28.24 7.97
CA ALA A 324 24.69 26.80 7.75
C ALA A 324 25.12 26.08 9.04
N ASP A 325 24.40 24.99 9.34
CA ASP A 325 24.61 24.02 10.43
C ASP A 325 24.48 24.55 11.87
N THR A 326 24.75 25.83 12.11
CA THR A 326 24.82 26.46 13.44
C THR A 326 23.69 27.47 13.70
N GLY A 327 23.06 27.96 12.63
CA GLY A 327 21.91 28.86 12.69
C GLY A 327 20.76 28.27 13.50
N ARG A 328 19.97 29.13 14.13
CA ARG A 328 18.80 28.70 14.92
C ARG A 328 17.81 27.89 14.08
N ILE A 329 17.61 28.27 12.81
CA ILE A 329 16.71 27.55 11.90
C ILE A 329 17.27 26.15 11.62
N GLU A 330 18.51 26.04 11.14
CA GLU A 330 19.19 24.77 10.88
C GLU A 330 19.14 23.82 12.09
N ARG A 331 19.48 24.31 13.28
CA ARG A 331 19.41 23.51 14.52
C ARG A 331 17.99 23.07 14.87
N PHE A 332 16.98 23.91 14.63
CA PHE A 332 15.59 23.51 14.85
C PHE A 332 15.18 22.39 13.89
N LEU A 333 15.49 22.53 12.60
CA LEU A 333 15.16 21.52 11.58
C LEU A 333 15.85 20.19 11.90
N HIS A 334 17.14 20.20 12.21
CA HIS A 334 17.88 19.00 12.60
C HIS A 334 17.38 18.37 13.89
N SER A 335 17.01 19.17 14.90
CA SER A 335 16.66 18.64 16.22
C SER A 335 15.19 18.27 16.40
N GLN A 336 14.27 18.88 15.64
CA GLN A 336 12.83 18.67 15.78
C GLN A 336 12.16 18.03 14.57
N LEU A 337 12.80 18.08 13.40
CA LEU A 337 12.17 17.69 12.12
C LEU A 337 12.99 16.68 11.31
N SER A 338 14.06 16.10 11.85
CA SER A 338 14.93 15.14 11.15
C SER A 338 14.25 13.84 10.70
N GLY A 339 13.11 13.48 11.29
CA GLY A 339 12.30 12.35 10.85
C GLY A 339 11.37 12.68 9.67
N VAL A 340 11.09 13.97 9.45
CA VAL A 340 10.13 14.45 8.43
C VAL A 340 10.85 15.16 7.29
N LEU A 341 12.00 15.76 7.56
CA LEU A 341 12.83 16.51 6.62
C LEU A 341 14.22 15.91 6.55
N ARG A 342 14.81 15.97 5.37
CA ARG A 342 16.20 15.62 5.13
C ARG A 342 16.89 16.75 4.36
N LYS A 343 18.18 16.92 4.62
CA LYS A 343 19.03 17.89 3.92
C LYS A 343 19.69 17.20 2.73
N GLU A 344 19.49 17.74 1.53
CA GLU A 344 20.10 17.32 0.27
C GLU A 344 20.97 18.46 -0.27
N GLY A 345 22.29 18.35 -0.10
CA GLY A 345 23.18 19.48 -0.33
C GLY A 345 22.84 20.64 0.61
N ASN A 346 22.52 21.81 0.06
CA ASN A 346 22.06 22.96 0.85
C ASN A 346 20.53 23.06 1.00
N ARG A 347 19.75 22.13 0.41
CA ARG A 347 18.29 22.22 0.40
C ARG A 347 17.65 21.24 1.38
N TRP A 348 16.65 21.72 2.11
CA TRP A 348 15.74 20.92 2.91
C TRP A 348 14.58 20.40 2.05
N VAL A 349 14.39 19.09 2.06
CA VAL A 349 13.30 18.41 1.37
C VAL A 349 12.52 17.53 2.35
N ALA A 350 11.23 17.31 2.07
CA ALA A 350 10.44 16.35 2.83
C ALA A 350 11.00 14.93 2.61
N ASP A 351 11.11 14.12 3.66
CA ASP A 351 11.54 12.73 3.55
C ASP A 351 10.39 11.90 2.95
N PRO A 352 10.52 11.35 1.73
CA PRO A 352 9.47 10.55 1.11
C PRO A 352 9.15 9.27 1.89
N ARG A 353 10.07 8.79 2.75
CA ARG A 353 9.84 7.63 3.62
C ARG A 353 8.82 7.92 4.72
N HIS A 354 8.69 9.16 5.16
CA HIS A 354 7.84 9.52 6.30
C HIS A 354 6.78 10.61 5.99
N GLY A 355 6.85 11.22 4.80
CA GLY A 355 6.11 12.44 4.45
C GLY A 355 4.69 12.29 3.88
N ARG A 356 4.12 11.07 3.76
CA ARG A 356 2.72 10.93 3.28
C ARG A 356 1.69 11.22 4.37
N GLY A 357 1.94 10.75 5.60
CA GLY A 357 1.05 10.99 6.75
C GLY A 357 1.14 12.41 7.35
N LEU A 358 2.20 13.17 7.05
CA LEU A 358 2.43 14.53 7.55
C LEU A 358 2.82 15.44 6.38
N ARG A 359 1.88 16.25 5.91
CA ARG A 359 2.12 17.16 4.79
C ARG A 359 2.84 18.41 5.29
N VAL A 360 4.09 18.58 4.88
CA VAL A 360 4.85 19.81 5.15
C VAL A 360 4.33 20.93 4.26
N ASN A 361 4.11 22.12 4.82
CA ASN A 361 3.68 23.28 4.06
C ASN A 361 4.74 23.64 2.98
N PRO A 362 4.39 23.64 1.68
CA PRO A 362 5.34 23.98 0.61
C PRO A 362 5.95 25.39 0.75
N GLN A 363 5.19 26.36 1.28
CA GLN A 363 5.70 27.72 1.50
C GLN A 363 6.77 27.76 2.59
N PHE A 364 6.62 26.94 3.63
CA PHE A 364 7.64 26.81 4.68
C PHE A 364 8.95 26.25 4.11
N LEU A 365 8.87 25.19 3.29
CA LEU A 365 10.07 24.64 2.64
C LEU A 365 10.70 25.63 1.67
N ALA A 366 9.91 26.36 0.89
CA ALA A 366 10.42 27.38 -0.01
C ALA A 366 11.18 28.48 0.76
N ALA A 367 10.59 28.98 1.86
CA ALA A 367 11.20 30.02 2.69
C ALA A 367 12.50 29.55 3.36
N VAL A 368 12.51 28.35 3.96
CA VAL A 368 13.71 27.76 4.55
C VAL A 368 14.81 27.62 3.51
N ASN A 369 14.51 27.08 2.34
CA ASN A 369 15.49 26.89 1.28
C ASN A 369 16.04 28.22 0.74
N GLN A 370 15.19 29.24 0.61
CA GLN A 370 15.64 30.57 0.22
C GLN A 370 16.63 31.16 1.25
N LEU A 371 16.39 30.93 2.54
CA LEU A 371 17.30 31.38 3.60
C LEU A 371 18.60 30.57 3.63
N SER A 372 18.55 29.25 3.35
CA SER A 372 19.75 28.43 3.19
C SER A 372 20.58 28.88 1.99
N ASP A 373 19.94 29.15 0.84
CA ASP A 373 20.62 29.67 -0.36
C ASP A 373 21.29 31.03 -0.07
N LEU A 374 20.63 31.90 0.69
CA LEU A 374 21.20 33.19 1.13
C LEU A 374 22.39 32.98 2.09
N ALA A 375 22.29 32.03 3.01
CA ALA A 375 23.33 31.75 3.98
C ALA A 375 24.63 31.30 3.31
N ASP A 376 24.53 30.48 2.27
CA ASP A 376 25.67 30.03 1.47
C ASP A 376 26.38 31.17 0.75
N VAL A 377 25.66 32.22 0.35
CA VAL A 377 26.26 33.38 -0.33
C VAL A 377 26.87 34.35 0.68
N LEU A 378 26.17 34.60 1.80
CA LEU A 378 26.53 35.66 2.75
C LEU A 378 27.48 35.21 3.86
N TYR A 379 27.51 33.92 4.22
CA TYR A 379 28.21 33.40 5.41
C TYR A 379 29.11 32.19 5.14
N THR A 380 29.80 32.14 3.98
CA THR A 380 30.83 31.13 3.69
C THR A 380 31.96 31.11 4.73
N ASP A 381 32.65 29.97 4.90
CA ASP A 381 33.75 29.72 5.86
C ASP A 381 35.03 30.61 5.72
N GLY A 382 34.93 31.75 5.03
CA GLY A 382 35.95 32.80 4.97
C GLY A 382 35.41 34.23 4.85
N GLY A 383 34.10 34.46 5.02
CA GLY A 383 33.44 35.76 4.85
C GLY A 383 33.14 36.46 6.18
N LEU A 384 33.44 37.77 6.23
CA LEU A 384 33.27 38.68 7.37
C LEU A 384 31.94 38.51 8.10
N GLY A 385 31.98 37.98 9.32
CA GLY A 385 30.87 37.93 10.26
C GLY A 385 31.30 37.44 11.63
#